data_AF-A0A7H8IIX7-F1
#
_entry.id   AF-A0A7H8IIX7-F1
#
_cell.length_a   1.000
_cell.length_b   1.000
_cell.length_c   1.000
_cell.angle_alpha   90.00
_cell.angle_beta   90.00
_cell.angle_gamma   90.00
#
_symmetry.space_group_name_H-M   'P 1'
#
loop_
_entity.id
_entity.type
_entity.pdbx_description
1 polymer ?
#
loop_
_entity_poly.entity_id
_entity_poly.type
_entity_poly.pdbx_seq_one_letter_code
_entity_poly.pdbx_strand_id
1 'polypeptide(L)'
;MVVDSGGGTVDITAYQNDQDGKMIEIGRSLGDRLGSDFLNRRVESEYLLDAFGKDVMADIREACPDALLHMIDQWERAKVAVRLDQEDNVNLLIPTGIDRRMGAAGRRRLARRQNKVDDAIVLAPAQLHALFDTVVPGTLDLVEAQLNEMESAQSDPDVPNPTSPM
;
A
#
# COMPACT_ATOMS: atom_id res chain seq x y z
N MET A 1 4.43 3.18 -21.56
CA MET A 1 4.39 2.33 -20.35
C MET A 1 3.12 2.65 -19.58
N VAL A 2 2.42 1.62 -19.12
CA VAL A 2 1.26 1.70 -18.24
C VAL A 2 1.64 0.97 -16.95
N VAL A 3 1.42 1.60 -15.80
CA VAL A 3 1.61 1.02 -14.47
C VAL A 3 0.23 0.94 -13.83
N ASP A 4 -0.27 -0.27 -13.62
CA ASP A 4 -1.53 -0.52 -12.93
C ASP A 4 -1.24 -0.95 -11.48
N SER A 5 -1.51 -0.05 -10.55
CA SER A 5 -1.31 -0.27 -9.11
C SER A 5 -2.65 -0.56 -8.43
N GLY A 6 -3.04 -1.83 -8.46
CA GLY A 6 -4.27 -2.33 -7.87
C GLY A 6 -4.21 -2.56 -6.35
N GLY A 7 -5.27 -3.15 -5.81
CA GLY A 7 -5.33 -3.54 -4.40
C GLY A 7 -4.41 -4.72 -4.06
N GLY A 8 -4.27 -5.69 -4.98
CA GLY A 8 -3.48 -6.90 -4.74
C GLY A 8 -2.12 -6.92 -5.43
N THR A 9 -2.05 -6.37 -6.65
CA THR A 9 -0.88 -6.45 -7.53
C THR A 9 -0.51 -5.09 -8.07
N VAL A 10 0.75 -4.98 -8.48
CA VAL A 10 1.21 -3.95 -9.41
C VAL A 10 1.60 -4.66 -10.68
N ASP A 11 1.02 -4.26 -11.80
CA ASP A 11 1.27 -4.83 -13.12
C ASP A 11 1.75 -3.71 -14.07
N ILE A 12 2.80 -3.98 -14.84
CA ILE A 12 3.43 -3.02 -15.75
C ILE A 12 3.51 -3.61 -17.14
N THR A 13 3.00 -2.85 -18.11
CA THR A 13 3.04 -3.21 -19.52
C THR A 13 3.56 -2.03 -20.34
N ALA A 14 4.40 -2.31 -21.33
CA ALA A 14 4.92 -1.30 -22.25
C ALA A 14 4.30 -1.44 -23.63
N TYR A 15 4.11 -0.30 -24.30
CA TYR A 15 3.50 -0.24 -25.61
C TYR A 15 4.27 0.75 -26.49
N GLN A 16 4.27 0.50 -27.79
CA GLN A 16 4.76 1.38 -28.84
C GLN A 16 3.68 1.53 -29.92
N ASN A 17 3.65 2.68 -30.60
CA ASN A 17 2.80 2.85 -31.78
C ASN A 17 3.52 2.30 -33.01
N ASP A 18 2.83 1.51 -33.82
CA ASP A 18 3.30 1.11 -35.14
C ASP A 18 3.18 2.25 -36.17
N GLN A 19 3.55 1.95 -37.42
CA GLN A 19 3.50 2.92 -38.53
C GLN A 19 2.08 3.39 -38.86
N ASP A 20 1.05 2.60 -38.49
CA ASP A 20 -0.36 2.92 -38.69
C ASP A 20 -0.98 3.60 -37.44
N GLY A 21 -0.18 3.88 -36.41
CA GLY A 21 -0.61 4.49 -35.16
C GLY A 21 -1.34 3.55 -34.20
N LYS A 22 -1.26 2.22 -34.40
CA LYS A 22 -1.83 1.22 -33.48
C LYS A 22 -0.86 0.93 -32.34
N MET A 23 -1.42 0.72 -31.17
CA MET A 23 -0.67 0.37 -29.97
C MET A 23 -0.32 -1.12 -29.99
N ILE A 24 0.97 -1.44 -29.98
CA ILE A 24 1.51 -2.80 -29.91
C ILE A 24 2.26 -2.92 -28.58
N GLU A 25 1.99 -3.99 -27.83
CA GLU A 25 2.73 -4.32 -26.60
C GLU A 25 4.18 -4.66 -26.94
N ILE A 26 5.12 -4.10 -26.17
CA ILE A 26 6.56 -4.33 -26.34
C ILE A 26 7.18 -4.85 -25.06
N GLY A 27 8.12 -5.79 -25.20
CA GLY A 27 8.74 -6.47 -24.08
C GLY A 27 7.76 -7.39 -23.32
N ARG A 28 8.23 -7.93 -22.20
CA ARG A 28 7.41 -8.75 -21.31
C ARG A 28 6.66 -7.86 -20.32
N SER A 29 5.40 -8.19 -20.03
CA SER A 29 4.67 -7.62 -18.91
C SER A 29 5.25 -8.12 -17.56
N LEU A 30 5.51 -7.20 -16.64
CA LEU A 30 6.04 -7.47 -15.31
C LEU A 30 4.97 -7.21 -14.25
N GLY A 31 5.03 -7.93 -13.13
CA GLY A 31 4.13 -7.66 -12.02
C GLY A 31 4.47 -8.44 -10.76
N ASP A 32 4.03 -7.91 -9.61
CA ASP A 32 4.22 -8.54 -8.31
C ASP A 32 3.10 -8.15 -7.31
N ARG A 33 3.07 -8.85 -6.18
CA ARG A 33 2.10 -8.68 -5.09
C ARG A 33 2.47 -7.49 -4.20
N LEU A 34 2.35 -6.29 -4.77
CA LEU A 34 2.71 -5.02 -4.14
C LEU A 34 1.52 -4.05 -4.02
N GLY A 35 0.30 -4.56 -4.16
CA GLY A 35 -0.90 -3.73 -4.13
C GLY A 35 -1.20 -3.11 -2.75
N SER A 36 -2.13 -2.16 -2.73
CA SER A 36 -2.42 -1.37 -1.53
C SER A 36 -3.00 -2.14 -0.34
N ASP A 37 -3.50 -3.37 -0.53
CA ASP A 37 -3.97 -4.26 0.56
C ASP A 37 -2.83 -4.69 1.48
N PHE A 38 -1.58 -4.69 1.00
CA PHE A 38 -0.43 -5.00 1.83
C PHE A 38 -0.24 -3.98 2.95
N LEU A 39 -0.58 -2.71 2.69
CA LEU A 39 -0.61 -1.66 3.71
C LEU A 39 -1.66 -1.95 4.77
N ASN A 40 -2.86 -2.35 4.35
CA ASN A 40 -3.98 -2.66 5.26
C ASN A 40 -3.65 -3.84 6.17
N ARG A 41 -3.08 -4.91 5.60
CA ARG A 41 -2.62 -6.08 6.35
C ARG A 41 -1.58 -5.70 7.39
N ARG A 42 -0.63 -4.83 7.04
CA ARG A 42 0.43 -4.38 7.95
C ARG A 42 -0.12 -3.51 9.08
N VAL A 43 -1.10 -2.63 8.80
CA VAL A 43 -1.83 -1.90 9.85
C VAL A 43 -2.48 -2.86 10.84
N GLU A 44 -3.19 -3.88 10.36
CA GLU A 44 -3.85 -4.85 11.23
C GLU A 44 -2.83 -5.70 12.03
N SER A 45 -1.85 -6.28 11.34
CA SER A 45 -0.93 -7.25 11.93
C SER A 45 0.12 -6.65 12.85
N GLU A 46 0.47 -5.38 12.65
CA GLU A 46 1.49 -4.70 13.46
C GLU A 46 0.85 -3.69 14.39
N TYR A 47 0.18 -2.67 13.86
CA TYR A 47 -0.22 -1.53 14.66
C TYR A 47 -1.45 -1.82 15.52
N LEU A 48 -2.50 -2.42 14.96
CA LEU A 48 -3.68 -2.80 15.74
C LEU A 48 -3.35 -3.93 16.72
N LEU A 49 -2.62 -4.95 16.26
CA LEU A 49 -2.23 -6.07 17.10
C LEU A 49 -1.35 -5.63 18.29
N ASP A 50 -0.38 -4.75 18.08
CA ASP A 50 0.51 -4.27 19.14
C ASP A 50 -0.22 -3.32 20.10
N ALA A 51 -1.14 -2.50 19.58
CA ALA A 51 -1.98 -1.64 20.40
C ALA A 51 -2.92 -2.42 21.32
N PHE A 52 -3.66 -3.40 20.77
CA PHE A 52 -4.67 -4.16 21.51
C PHE A 52 -4.09 -5.37 22.26
N GLY A 53 -2.98 -5.92 21.78
CA GLY A 53 -2.44 -7.19 22.27
C GLY A 53 -3.20 -8.38 21.70
N LYS A 54 -2.53 -9.55 21.69
CA LYS A 54 -3.04 -10.77 21.04
C LYS A 54 -4.42 -11.21 21.55
N ASP A 55 -4.61 -11.23 22.86
CA ASP A 55 -5.84 -11.74 23.46
C ASP A 55 -7.05 -10.85 23.15
N VAL A 56 -6.87 -9.52 23.28
CA VAL A 56 -7.94 -8.55 22.96
C VAL A 56 -8.21 -8.54 21.46
N MET A 57 -7.17 -8.64 20.62
CA MET A 57 -7.35 -8.73 19.16
C MET A 57 -8.13 -9.99 18.75
N ALA A 58 -7.90 -11.12 19.42
CA ALA A 58 -8.68 -12.33 19.20
C ALA A 58 -10.15 -12.14 19.59
N ASP A 59 -10.43 -11.58 20.78
CA ASP A 59 -11.81 -11.27 21.23
C ASP A 59 -12.50 -10.27 20.30
N ILE A 60 -11.79 -9.26 19.78
CA ILE A 60 -12.34 -8.29 18.81
C ILE A 60 -12.76 -9.00 17.52
N ARG A 61 -11.90 -9.86 16.96
CA ARG A 61 -12.20 -10.59 15.71
C ARG A 61 -13.42 -11.50 15.84
N GLU A 62 -13.60 -12.11 17.01
CA GLU A 62 -14.73 -12.99 17.28
C GLU A 62 -16.02 -12.21 17.60
N ALA A 63 -15.93 -11.21 18.48
CA ALA A 63 -17.10 -10.63 19.11
C ALA A 63 -17.55 -9.28 18.51
N CYS A 64 -16.69 -8.58 17.79
CA CYS A 64 -17.04 -7.32 17.12
C CYS A 64 -16.27 -7.10 15.78
N PRO A 65 -16.39 -8.02 14.81
CA PRO A 65 -15.69 -7.91 13.52
C PRO A 65 -16.03 -6.64 12.74
N ASP A 66 -17.27 -6.15 12.81
CA ASP A 66 -17.68 -4.90 12.15
C ASP A 66 -16.95 -3.67 12.70
N ALA A 67 -16.64 -3.68 14.00
CA ALA A 67 -15.86 -2.59 14.61
C ALA A 67 -14.41 -2.63 14.15
N LEU A 68 -13.84 -3.83 13.96
CA LEU A 68 -12.52 -3.97 13.37
C LEU A 68 -12.51 -3.50 11.91
N LEU A 69 -13.52 -3.90 11.12
CA LEU A 69 -13.67 -3.45 9.74
C LEU A 69 -13.76 -1.93 9.66
N HIS A 70 -14.50 -1.28 10.58
CA HIS A 70 -14.58 0.18 10.64
C HIS A 70 -13.22 0.84 10.85
N MET A 71 -12.31 0.23 11.61
CA MET A 71 -10.94 0.74 11.74
C MET A 71 -10.12 0.58 10.47
N ILE A 72 -10.28 -0.54 9.76
CA ILE A 72 -9.63 -0.77 8.47
C ILE A 72 -10.16 0.23 7.42
N ASP A 73 -11.46 0.50 7.40
CA ASP A 73 -12.07 1.50 6.52
C ASP A 73 -11.57 2.93 6.81
N GLN A 74 -11.35 3.27 8.08
CA GLN A 74 -10.73 4.54 8.46
C GLN A 74 -9.32 4.64 7.88
N TRP A 75 -8.53 3.57 7.98
CA TRP A 75 -7.20 3.52 7.39
C TRP A 75 -7.25 3.60 5.86
N GLU A 76 -8.16 2.89 5.21
CA GLU A 76 -8.35 2.92 3.75
C GLU A 76 -8.60 4.35 3.25
N ARG A 77 -9.39 5.13 3.98
CA ARG A 77 -9.65 6.54 3.65
C ARG A 77 -8.45 7.42 3.93
N ALA A 78 -7.75 7.19 5.03
CA ALA A 78 -6.61 8.00 5.44
C ALA A 78 -5.40 7.80 4.52
N LYS A 79 -5.11 6.55 4.11
CA LYS A 79 -3.91 6.22 3.33
C LYS A 79 -3.84 6.95 1.98
N VAL A 80 -5.00 7.25 1.38
CA VAL A 80 -5.12 8.00 0.12
C VAL A 80 -4.63 9.44 0.25
N ALA A 81 -4.67 10.01 1.46
CA ALA A 81 -4.26 11.38 1.73
C ALA A 81 -2.82 11.49 2.27
N VAL A 82 -2.12 10.36 2.45
CA VAL A 82 -0.74 10.37 2.97
C VAL A 82 0.20 10.95 1.92
N ARG A 83 1.07 11.86 2.38
CA ARG A 83 2.09 12.52 1.55
C ARG A 83 3.50 12.18 2.03
N LEU A 84 4.48 12.39 1.16
CA LEU A 84 5.91 12.21 1.49
C LEU A 84 6.43 13.22 2.52
N ASP A 85 5.82 14.40 2.56
CA ASP A 85 6.13 15.50 3.47
C ASP A 85 5.17 15.54 4.69
N GLN A 86 4.51 14.42 4.99
CA GLN A 86 3.58 14.33 6.11
C GLN A 86 4.30 14.57 7.44
N GLU A 87 3.89 15.61 8.17
CA GLU A 87 4.38 15.88 9.53
C GLU A 87 3.34 15.51 10.61
N ASP A 88 2.08 15.39 10.22
CA ASP A 88 0.97 15.12 11.12
C ASP A 88 0.69 13.61 11.29
N ASN A 89 0.21 13.26 12.48
CA ASN A 89 -0.24 11.90 12.77
C ASN A 89 -1.55 11.58 12.05
N VAL A 90 -1.72 10.32 11.67
CA VAL A 90 -3.03 9.75 11.32
C VAL A 90 -3.60 9.06 12.57
N ASN A 91 -4.81 9.45 12.96
CA ASN A 91 -5.50 8.88 14.12
C ASN A 91 -6.67 8.01 13.66
N LEU A 92 -6.61 6.71 13.96
CA LEU A 92 -7.71 5.78 13.71
C LEU A 92 -8.56 5.67 14.98
N LEU A 93 -9.77 6.25 14.97
CA LEU A 93 -10.64 6.26 16.15
C LEU A 93 -11.04 4.84 16.53
N ILE A 94 -10.97 4.55 17.83
CA ILE A 94 -11.34 3.25 18.40
C ILE A 94 -12.86 3.22 18.56
N PRO A 95 -13.57 2.32 17.86
CA PRO A 95 -15.02 2.18 18.03
C PRO A 95 -15.37 1.73 19.45
N THR A 96 -16.53 2.17 19.95
CA THR A 96 -17.01 1.83 21.30
C THR A 96 -17.07 0.32 21.55
N GLY A 97 -17.34 -0.50 20.53
CA GLY A 97 -17.32 -1.95 20.62
C GLY A 97 -15.94 -2.50 21.02
N ILE A 98 -14.87 -1.95 20.45
CA ILE A 98 -13.47 -2.31 20.75
C ILE A 98 -13.05 -1.73 22.11
N ASP A 99 -13.40 -0.46 22.38
CA ASP A 99 -13.06 0.19 23.66
C ASP A 99 -13.59 -0.60 24.88
N ARG A 100 -14.82 -1.11 24.78
CA ARG A 100 -15.41 -1.97 25.82
C ARG A 100 -14.61 -3.25 26.07
N ARG A 101 -14.01 -3.85 25.03
CA ARG A 101 -13.19 -5.07 25.14
C ARG A 101 -11.80 -4.79 25.70
N MET A 102 -11.20 -3.66 25.32
CA MET A 102 -9.93 -3.21 25.90
C MET A 102 -10.02 -3.00 27.41
N GLY A 103 -11.13 -2.41 27.86
CA GLY A 103 -11.35 -2.03 29.25
C GLY A 103 -10.31 -1.02 29.77
N ALA A 104 -10.37 -0.72 31.06
CA ALA A 104 -9.51 0.30 31.66
C ALA A 104 -8.01 -0.07 31.63
N ALA A 105 -7.68 -1.36 31.68
CA ALA A 105 -6.29 -1.81 31.60
C ALA A 105 -5.72 -1.64 30.18
N GLY A 106 -6.50 -2.01 29.15
CA GLY A 106 -6.12 -1.80 27.75
C GLY A 106 -5.96 -0.32 27.41
N ARG A 107 -6.91 0.54 27.81
CA ARG A 107 -6.81 2.00 27.63
C ARG A 107 -5.55 2.58 28.26
N ARG A 108 -5.25 2.24 29.53
CA ARG A 108 -4.02 2.71 30.20
C ARG A 108 -2.75 2.25 29.49
N ARG A 109 -2.73 1.01 28.98
CA ARG A 109 -1.59 0.49 28.21
C ARG A 109 -1.42 1.30 26.92
N LEU A 110 -2.51 1.55 26.20
CA LEU A 110 -2.52 2.35 24.98
C LEU A 110 -2.02 3.77 25.25
N ALA A 111 -2.63 4.47 26.22
CA ALA A 111 -2.25 5.81 26.66
C ALA A 111 -0.74 5.97 26.90
N ARG A 112 -0.12 4.99 27.57
CA ARG A 112 1.31 5.01 27.88
C ARG A 112 2.20 4.96 26.64
N ARG A 113 1.72 4.37 25.54
CA ARG A 113 2.48 4.17 24.31
C ARG A 113 2.40 5.37 23.36
N GLN A 114 1.30 6.11 23.39
CA GLN A 114 0.98 7.15 22.41
C GLN A 114 0.63 8.48 23.11
N ASN A 115 1.48 8.88 24.05
CA ASN A 115 1.42 10.18 24.71
C ASN A 115 0.04 10.56 25.27
N LYS A 116 -0.56 9.65 26.05
CA LYS A 116 -1.85 9.77 26.74
C LYS A 116 -3.11 9.68 25.87
N VAL A 117 -2.99 9.48 24.57
CA VAL A 117 -4.14 9.19 23.71
C VAL A 117 -4.60 7.76 23.95
N ASP A 118 -5.88 7.52 24.21
CA ASP A 118 -6.42 6.18 24.49
C ASP A 118 -7.73 5.86 23.75
N ASP A 119 -8.20 6.78 22.93
CA ASP A 119 -9.43 6.71 22.13
C ASP A 119 -9.16 6.54 20.61
N ALA A 120 -7.89 6.52 20.20
CA ALA A 120 -7.47 6.31 18.82
C ALA A 120 -6.19 5.46 18.76
N ILE A 121 -5.89 4.89 17.60
CA ILE A 121 -4.54 4.39 17.26
C ILE A 121 -3.81 5.50 16.53
N VAL A 122 -2.68 5.93 17.09
CA VAL A 122 -1.85 7.00 16.52
C VAL A 122 -0.79 6.39 15.61
N LEU A 123 -0.86 6.71 14.32
CA LEU A 123 0.18 6.42 13.33
C LEU A 123 1.00 7.69 13.10
N ALA A 124 2.21 7.71 13.66
CA ALA A 124 3.16 8.81 13.50
C ALA A 124 3.76 8.85 12.08
N PRO A 125 4.28 9.99 11.62
CA PRO A 125 4.91 10.12 10.29
C PRO A 125 5.91 9.02 9.95
N ALA A 126 6.82 8.69 10.87
CA ALA A 126 7.80 7.62 10.67
C ALA A 126 7.16 6.24 10.46
N GLN A 127 6.03 5.97 11.12
CA GLN A 127 5.28 4.74 10.98
C GLN A 127 4.51 4.70 9.65
N LEU A 128 3.98 5.85 9.22
CA LEU A 128 3.36 6.00 7.90
C LEU A 128 4.38 5.73 6.79
N HIS A 129 5.57 6.32 6.85
CA HIS A 129 6.64 6.03 5.87
C HIS A 129 7.01 4.55 5.86
N ALA A 130 7.21 3.94 7.04
CA ALA A 130 7.51 2.52 7.15
C ALA A 130 6.40 1.60 6.61
N LEU A 131 5.12 2.05 6.63
CA LEU A 131 4.04 1.33 5.97
C LEU A 131 4.25 1.33 4.45
N PHE A 132 4.47 2.49 3.85
CA PHE A 132 4.65 2.62 2.39
C PHE A 132 5.95 1.99 1.88
N ASP A 133 6.99 1.92 2.70
CA ASP A 133 8.23 1.18 2.42
C ASP A 133 8.00 -0.32 2.20
N THR A 134 6.82 -0.83 2.56
CA THR A 134 6.43 -2.23 2.28
C THR A 134 6.18 -2.48 0.79
N VAL A 135 5.78 -1.46 0.02
CA VAL A 135 5.35 -1.62 -1.38
C VAL A 135 6.07 -0.71 -2.37
N VAL A 136 6.48 0.49 -1.94
CA VAL A 136 7.09 1.49 -2.83
C VAL A 136 8.43 1.00 -3.41
N PRO A 137 9.39 0.47 -2.63
CA PRO A 137 10.67 -0.01 -3.18
C PRO A 137 10.47 -1.07 -4.26
N GLY A 138 9.68 -2.12 -3.98
CA GLY A 138 9.41 -3.17 -4.96
C GLY A 138 8.68 -2.65 -6.21
N THR A 139 7.83 -1.62 -6.07
CA THR A 139 7.17 -1.00 -7.22
C THR A 139 8.17 -0.25 -8.09
N LEU A 140 9.13 0.44 -7.49
CA LEU A 140 10.21 1.11 -8.21
C LEU A 140 11.13 0.10 -8.90
N ASP A 141 11.44 -1.02 -8.25
CA ASP A 141 12.21 -2.12 -8.84
C ASP A 141 11.52 -2.69 -10.09
N LEU A 142 10.19 -2.86 -10.06
CA LEU A 142 9.41 -3.29 -11.23
C LEU A 142 9.47 -2.26 -12.36
N VAL A 143 9.38 -0.97 -12.03
CA VAL A 143 9.47 0.11 -13.03
C VAL A 143 10.86 0.12 -13.67
N GLU A 144 11.93 0.02 -12.88
CA GLU A 144 13.31 -0.02 -13.38
C GLU A 144 13.53 -1.26 -14.27
N ALA A 145 13.04 -2.43 -13.85
CA ALA A 145 13.09 -3.64 -14.66
C ALA A 145 12.36 -3.46 -16.00
N GLN A 146 11.18 -2.83 -16.02
CA GLN A 146 10.46 -2.59 -17.26
C GLN A 146 11.20 -1.64 -18.20
N LEU A 147 11.82 -0.58 -17.66
CA LEU A 147 12.60 0.37 -18.46
C LEU A 147 13.78 -0.35 -19.14
N ASN A 148 14.48 -1.22 -18.42
CA ASN A 148 15.59 -2.01 -18.98
C ASN A 148 15.12 -3.00 -20.07
N GLU A 149 13.96 -3.63 -19.88
CA GLU A 149 13.35 -4.51 -20.89
C GLU A 149 12.98 -3.73 -22.16
N MET A 150 12.43 -2.53 -22.01
CA MET A 150 12.09 -1.65 -23.13
C MET A 150 13.33 -1.23 -23.93
N GLU A 151 14.43 -0.88 -23.25
CA GLU A 151 15.70 -0.52 -23.91
C GLU A 151 16.30 -1.72 -24.68
N SER A 152 16.23 -2.91 -24.08
CA SER A 152 16.71 -4.15 -24.70
C SER A 152 15.89 -4.50 -25.96
N ALA A 153 14.57 -4.37 -25.91
CA ALA A 153 13.68 -4.62 -27.04
C ALA A 153 13.87 -3.62 -28.20
N GLN A 154 14.30 -2.39 -27.91
CA GLN A 154 14.62 -1.39 -28.94
C GLN A 154 16.00 -1.59 -29.58
N SER A 155 16.89 -2.35 -28.93
CA SER A 155 18.26 -2.59 -29.37
C SER A 155 18.39 -3.82 -30.30
N ASP A 156 17.31 -4.56 -30.52
CA ASP A 156 17.28 -5.73 -31.41
C ASP A 156 17.21 -5.28 -32.90
N PRO A 157 18.22 -5.58 -33.75
CA PRO A 157 18.36 -4.98 -35.09
C PRO A 157 17.37 -5.45 -36.16
N ASP A 158 16.44 -6.34 -35.84
CA ASP A 158 15.55 -6.98 -36.83
C ASP A 158 14.26 -6.18 -37.14
N VAL A 159 14.19 -4.93 -36.69
CA VAL A 159 13.16 -3.97 -37.13
C VAL A 159 13.69 -3.21 -38.36
N PRO A 160 13.11 -3.38 -39.56
CA PRO A 160 13.62 -2.74 -40.77
C PRO A 160 13.55 -1.23 -40.65
N ASN A 161 14.70 -0.57 -40.86
CA ASN A 161 14.79 0.88 -41.01
C ASN A 161 13.85 1.30 -42.17
N PRO A 162 12.86 2.19 -41.95
CA PRO A 162 12.09 2.75 -43.05
C PRO A 162 13.05 3.61 -43.87
N THR A 163 13.40 3.10 -45.05
CA THR A 163 14.19 3.80 -46.06
C THR A 163 13.58 5.18 -46.33
N SER A 164 14.39 6.23 -46.19
CA SER A 164 14.06 7.61 -46.56
C SER A 164 13.57 7.70 -48.00
N PRO A 165 12.47 8.44 -48.29
CA PRO A 165 12.07 8.70 -49.66
C PRO A 165 12.97 9.77 -50.30
N MET A 166 13.38 9.52 -51.55
CA MET A 166 13.97 10.48 -52.49
C MET A 166 12.97 11.54 -52.94
#